data_AF-A0A1B2HUI5-F1
#
_entry.id   AF-A0A1B2HUI5-F1
#
_cell.length_a   1.000
_cell.length_b   1.000
_cell.length_c   1.000
_cell.angle_alpha   90.00
_cell.angle_beta   90.00
_cell.angle_gamma   90.00
#
_symmetry.space_group_name_H-M   'P 1'
#
loop_
_entity.id
_entity.type
_entity.pdbx_description
1 polymer ?
#
loop_
_entity_poly.entity_id
_entity_poly.type
_entity_poly.pdbx_seq_one_letter_code
_entity_poly.pdbx_strand_id
1 'polypeptide(L)'
;MFSPAGEEIVLVDVGQVVLHDDPVVRVWEVTLDPGECHPWHLHHNPYVVLSIEGSDGRMDWLDGSEPRFISEHRGGSVYRPVSPVHRLTNIGRTRYRNRLVELKDLGEHQESALDIHPDDVAVQVVRDVVLELEGPHVLAALDSEDVRLHSGGRCELAGEWFVVELRYLG
;
A
#
# COMPACT_ATOMS: atom_id res chain seq x y z
N MET A 1 -1.35 13.81 20.91
CA MET A 1 -2.79 13.88 20.51
C MET A 1 -3.54 12.86 21.36
N PHE A 2 -4.87 12.84 21.38
CA PHE A 2 -5.61 11.83 22.17
C PHE A 2 -6.51 10.99 21.27
N SER A 3 -6.62 9.69 21.56
CA SER A 3 -7.57 8.79 20.92
C SER A 3 -9.00 9.12 21.38
N PRO A 4 -10.05 8.62 20.69
CA PRO A 4 -11.43 8.72 21.16
C PRO A 4 -11.66 8.13 22.56
N ALA A 5 -10.79 7.21 23.01
CA ALA A 5 -10.82 6.62 24.34
C ALA A 5 -10.06 7.47 25.39
N GLY A 6 -9.48 8.60 25.01
CA GLY A 6 -8.73 9.50 25.90
C GLY A 6 -7.27 9.10 26.12
N GLU A 7 -6.74 8.16 25.34
CA GLU A 7 -5.35 7.71 25.44
C GLU A 7 -4.43 8.69 24.72
N GLU A 8 -3.27 9.02 25.29
CA GLU A 8 -2.25 9.76 24.55
C GLU A 8 -1.73 8.90 23.39
N ILE A 9 -1.65 9.49 22.20
CA ILE A 9 -1.17 8.82 21.00
C ILE A 9 0.10 9.48 20.46
N VAL A 10 0.97 8.62 19.95
CA VAL A 10 2.11 8.94 19.09
C VAL A 10 1.85 8.27 17.75
N LEU A 11 2.07 9.00 16.65
CA LEU A 11 1.95 8.41 15.33
C LEU A 11 3.16 7.53 15.03
N VAL A 12 2.90 6.35 14.48
CA VAL A 12 3.92 5.50 13.87
C VAL A 12 3.99 5.78 12.37
N ASP A 13 5.02 5.22 11.71
CA ASP A 13 5.13 5.23 10.26
C ASP A 13 3.98 4.44 9.61
N VAL A 14 3.75 4.71 8.31
CA VAL A 14 2.69 4.08 7.50
C VAL A 14 2.84 2.55 7.38
N GLY A 15 4.07 2.04 7.51
CA GLY A 15 4.35 0.62 7.48
C GLY A 15 5.35 0.17 8.53
N GLN A 16 5.59 -1.13 8.60
CA GLN A 16 6.53 -1.73 9.56
C GLN A 16 7.93 -1.92 8.96
N VAL A 17 8.00 -2.14 7.64
CA VAL A 17 9.26 -2.33 6.91
C VAL A 17 9.23 -1.51 5.63
N VAL A 18 10.32 -0.77 5.35
CA VAL A 18 10.55 -0.13 4.06
C VAL A 18 11.26 -1.13 3.15
N LEU A 19 10.61 -1.52 2.05
CA LEU A 19 11.18 -2.42 1.04
C LEU A 19 11.88 -1.65 -0.08
N HIS A 20 11.40 -0.43 -0.36
CA HIS A 20 11.99 0.48 -1.34
C HIS A 20 11.63 1.93 -0.98
N ASP A 21 12.54 2.87 -1.18
CA ASP A 21 12.29 4.30 -0.98
C ASP A 21 13.20 5.11 -1.91
N ASP A 22 12.58 5.83 -2.84
CA ASP A 22 13.26 6.77 -3.74
C ASP A 22 12.44 8.08 -3.86
N PRO A 23 12.88 9.07 -4.66
CA PRO A 23 12.13 10.31 -4.79
C PRO A 23 10.69 10.14 -5.32
N VAL A 24 10.39 9.11 -6.10
CA VAL A 24 9.09 8.96 -6.78
C VAL A 24 8.12 8.12 -5.94
N VAL A 25 8.60 7.03 -5.35
CA VAL A 25 7.77 6.07 -4.61
C VAL A 25 8.40 5.62 -3.30
N ARG A 26 7.55 5.25 -2.34
CA ARG A 26 7.95 4.47 -1.16
C ARG A 26 7.10 3.21 -1.08
N VAL A 27 7.74 2.07 -0.87
CA VAL A 27 7.08 0.78 -0.72
C VAL A 27 7.25 0.27 0.70
N TRP A 28 6.13 0.17 1.41
CA TRP A 28 6.05 -0.37 2.75
C TRP A 28 5.55 -1.81 2.73
N GLU A 29 5.86 -2.55 3.79
CA GLU A 29 5.18 -3.79 4.15
C GLU A 29 4.53 -3.68 5.53
N VAL A 30 3.30 -4.20 5.64
CA VAL A 30 2.59 -4.40 6.90
C VAL A 30 2.20 -5.87 7.01
N THR A 31 2.51 -6.48 8.16
CA THR A 31 2.05 -7.78 8.60
C THR A 31 1.28 -7.62 9.91
N LEU A 32 0.09 -8.22 9.98
CA LEU A 32 -0.68 -8.33 11.21
C LEU A 32 -1.19 -9.77 11.38
N ASP A 33 -0.81 -10.44 12.45
CA ASP A 33 -1.44 -11.68 12.88
C ASP A 33 -2.90 -11.41 13.34
N PRO A 34 -3.76 -12.45 13.44
CA PRO A 34 -5.12 -12.30 13.93
C PRO A 34 -5.18 -11.56 15.28
N GLY A 35 -5.91 -10.45 15.32
CA GLY A 35 -6.07 -9.59 16.51
C GLY A 35 -5.02 -8.48 16.65
N GLU A 36 -3.95 -8.48 15.85
CA GLU A 36 -2.95 -7.42 15.88
C GLU A 36 -3.46 -6.13 15.24
N CYS A 37 -2.91 -5.02 15.73
CA CYS A 37 -3.25 -3.68 15.29
C CYS A 37 -1.99 -2.93 14.83
N HIS A 38 -2.02 -2.42 13.61
CA HIS A 38 -1.08 -1.39 13.19
C HIS A 38 -1.53 -0.05 13.82
N PRO A 39 -0.69 0.58 14.67
CA PRO A 39 -1.09 1.76 15.44
C PRO A 39 -1.48 2.97 14.59
N TRP A 40 -1.89 4.04 15.27
CA TRP A 40 -2.28 5.30 14.63
C TRP A 40 -1.16 5.84 13.73
N HIS A 41 -1.49 6.09 12.47
CA HIS A 41 -0.56 6.61 11.46
C HIS A 41 -1.29 7.57 10.51
N LEU A 42 -0.53 8.35 9.75
CA LEU A 42 -1.03 9.34 8.81
C LEU A 42 -0.39 9.12 7.44
N HIS A 43 -1.21 9.07 6.40
CA HIS A 43 -0.73 8.97 5.02
C HIS A 43 -0.61 10.37 4.42
N HIS A 44 0.60 10.76 4.03
CA HIS A 44 0.86 12.01 3.32
C HIS A 44 0.80 11.86 1.80
N ASN A 45 0.79 10.61 1.32
CA ASN A 45 0.78 10.26 -0.09
C ASN A 45 -0.47 9.44 -0.42
N PRO A 46 -1.09 9.63 -1.59
CA PRO A 46 -1.97 8.62 -2.18
C PRO A 46 -1.19 7.33 -2.40
N TYR A 47 -1.87 6.19 -2.30
CA TYR A 47 -1.20 4.90 -2.33
C TYR A 47 -2.04 3.79 -2.92
N VAL A 48 -1.35 2.72 -3.31
CA VAL A 48 -1.96 1.46 -3.72
C VAL A 48 -1.61 0.38 -2.71
N VAL A 49 -2.62 -0.28 -2.15
CA VAL A 49 -2.46 -1.49 -1.33
C VAL A 49 -2.41 -2.70 -2.25
N LEU A 50 -1.38 -3.52 -2.08
CA LEU A 50 -1.16 -4.80 -2.76
C LEU A 50 -1.29 -5.92 -1.74
N SER A 51 -2.37 -6.70 -1.81
CA SER A 51 -2.69 -7.72 -0.82
C SER A 51 -1.89 -9.01 -1.09
N ILE A 52 -0.94 -9.33 -0.21
CA ILE A 52 -0.06 -10.51 -0.29
C ILE A 52 -0.73 -11.72 0.39
N GLU A 53 -1.27 -11.49 1.58
CA GLU A 53 -2.11 -12.43 2.35
C GLU A 53 -3.38 -11.70 2.80
N GLY A 54 -4.53 -12.22 2.38
CA GLY A 54 -5.83 -11.61 2.66
C GLY A 54 -6.36 -11.94 4.05
N SER A 55 -7.01 -10.95 4.67
CA SER A 55 -7.82 -11.11 5.88
C SER A 55 -8.89 -10.02 5.96
N ASP A 56 -9.80 -10.15 6.91
CA ASP A 56 -10.75 -9.10 7.26
C ASP A 56 -10.10 -8.10 8.21
N GLY A 57 -10.29 -6.81 7.93
CA GLY A 57 -9.71 -5.72 8.69
C GLY A 57 -10.75 -4.70 9.15
N ARG A 58 -10.46 -4.04 10.27
CA ARG A 58 -11.21 -2.90 10.80
C ARG A 58 -10.30 -1.70 10.90
N MET A 59 -10.69 -0.62 10.25
CA MET A 59 -10.01 0.67 10.30
C MET A 59 -10.80 1.62 11.20
N ASP A 60 -10.18 2.06 12.28
CA ASP A 60 -10.76 3.08 13.18
C ASP A 60 -10.14 4.44 12.85
N TRP A 61 -10.96 5.50 12.88
CA TRP A 61 -10.54 6.87 12.66
C TRP A 61 -10.25 7.59 13.98
N LEU A 62 -9.27 8.49 13.96
CA LEU A 62 -8.89 9.21 15.18
C LEU A 62 -10.00 10.15 15.68
N ASP A 63 -10.85 10.65 14.78
CA ASP A 63 -11.98 11.52 15.11
C ASP A 63 -13.18 10.77 15.73
N GLY A 64 -13.11 9.44 15.83
CA GLY A 64 -14.17 8.59 16.38
C GLY A 64 -15.36 8.37 15.45
N SER A 65 -15.26 8.74 14.17
CA SER A 65 -16.28 8.42 13.15
C SER A 65 -16.41 6.90 12.94
N GLU A 66 -17.48 6.48 12.25
CA GLU A 66 -17.79 5.06 12.06
C GLU A 66 -16.61 4.31 11.39
N PRO A 67 -16.25 3.11 11.92
CA PRO A 67 -15.13 2.37 11.39
C PRO A 67 -15.41 1.87 9.97
N ARG A 68 -14.35 1.77 9.17
CA ARG A 68 -14.40 1.12 7.86
C ARG A 68 -13.99 -0.34 8.01
N PHE A 69 -14.76 -1.23 7.40
CA PHE A 69 -14.39 -2.65 7.29
C PHE A 69 -13.80 -2.94 5.91
N ILE A 70 -12.72 -3.73 5.89
CA ILE A 70 -12.05 -4.17 4.67
C ILE A 70 -12.05 -5.70 4.64
N SER A 71 -12.10 -6.26 3.43
CA SER A 71 -11.92 -7.69 3.21
C SER A 71 -11.00 -7.83 2.00
N GLU A 72 -9.77 -8.26 2.27
CA GLU A 72 -8.72 -8.37 1.25
C GLU A 72 -8.48 -9.83 0.88
N HIS A 73 -8.01 -10.05 -0.35
CA HIS A 73 -7.66 -11.36 -0.86
C HIS A 73 -6.29 -11.29 -1.55
N ARG A 74 -5.54 -12.39 -1.52
CA ARG A 74 -4.23 -12.48 -2.19
C ARG A 74 -4.35 -12.08 -3.67
N GLY A 75 -3.43 -11.23 -4.14
CA GLY A 75 -3.46 -10.70 -5.50
C GLY A 75 -4.44 -9.54 -5.70
N GLY A 76 -5.22 -9.17 -4.69
CA GLY A 76 -6.07 -8.00 -4.71
C GLY A 76 -5.25 -6.71 -4.65
N SER A 77 -5.75 -5.66 -5.30
CA SER A 77 -5.17 -4.32 -5.25
C SER A 77 -6.23 -3.27 -5.01
N VAL A 78 -5.89 -2.25 -4.22
CA VAL A 78 -6.84 -1.22 -3.83
C VAL A 78 -6.19 0.17 -3.83
N TYR A 79 -6.79 1.09 -4.57
CA TYR A 79 -6.37 2.49 -4.66
C TYR A 79 -6.93 3.29 -3.47
N ARG A 80 -6.11 4.16 -2.90
CA ARG A 80 -6.46 4.99 -1.75
C ARG A 80 -5.96 6.42 -1.93
N PRO A 81 -6.85 7.43 -1.83
CA PRO A 81 -6.39 8.80 -1.62
C PRO A 81 -5.76 8.91 -0.22
N VAL A 82 -5.17 10.06 0.09
CA VAL A 82 -4.80 10.38 1.47
C VAL A 82 -6.01 10.28 2.39
N SER A 83 -5.76 9.94 3.65
CA SER A 83 -6.82 9.75 4.65
C SER A 83 -6.46 10.41 5.97
N PRO A 84 -7.46 10.77 6.80
CA PRO A 84 -7.21 11.19 8.17
C PRO A 84 -6.45 10.11 8.97
N VAL A 85 -5.92 10.52 10.12
CA VAL A 85 -5.23 9.59 11.04
C VAL A 85 -6.14 8.41 11.35
N HIS A 86 -5.60 7.21 11.17
CA HIS A 86 -6.32 5.97 11.42
C HIS A 86 -5.39 4.87 11.93
N ARG A 87 -5.98 3.79 12.41
CA ARG A 87 -5.30 2.54 12.76
C ARG A 87 -6.01 1.38 12.06
N LEU A 88 -5.30 0.27 11.83
CA LEU A 88 -5.85 -0.91 11.18
C LEU A 88 -5.67 -2.13 12.10
N THR A 89 -6.77 -2.82 12.39
CA THR A 89 -6.76 -4.07 13.16
C THR A 89 -7.14 -5.23 12.26
N ASN A 90 -6.35 -6.30 12.26
CA ASN A 90 -6.74 -7.57 11.66
C ASN A 90 -7.78 -8.26 12.56
N ILE A 91 -9.04 -8.25 12.12
CA ILE A 91 -10.16 -8.87 12.85
C ILE A 91 -10.51 -10.26 12.32
N GLY A 92 -9.84 -10.69 11.25
CA GLY A 92 -10.02 -12.01 10.66
C GLY A 92 -9.30 -13.11 11.43
N ARG A 93 -9.27 -14.29 10.82
CA ARG A 93 -8.69 -15.52 11.42
C ARG A 93 -7.39 -15.95 10.77
N THR A 94 -6.93 -15.23 9.76
CA THR A 94 -5.70 -15.48 9.01
C THR A 94 -4.76 -14.28 9.12
N ARG A 95 -3.49 -14.49 8.81
CA ARG A 95 -2.51 -13.41 8.73
C ARG A 95 -2.91 -12.42 7.63
N TYR A 96 -2.81 -11.15 7.94
CA TYR A 96 -2.91 -10.05 6.99
C TYR A 96 -1.50 -9.63 6.61
N ARG A 97 -1.19 -9.60 5.30
CA ARG A 97 0.07 -9.06 4.80
C ARG A 97 -0.18 -8.26 3.54
N ASN A 98 0.27 -7.03 3.51
CA ASN A 98 0.16 -6.17 2.34
C ASN A 98 1.49 -5.50 2.02
N ARG A 99 1.56 -4.91 0.83
CA ARG A 99 2.50 -3.84 0.52
C ARG A 99 1.76 -2.59 0.12
N LEU A 100 2.23 -1.44 0.59
CA LEU A 100 1.69 -0.14 0.19
C LEU A 100 2.70 0.54 -0.72
N VAL A 101 2.28 0.93 -1.92
CA VAL A 101 3.07 1.77 -2.82
C VAL A 101 2.56 3.21 -2.65
N GLU A 102 3.28 4.02 -1.86
CA GLU A 102 3.05 5.46 -1.74
C GLU A 102 3.58 6.20 -2.98
N LEU A 103 2.78 7.12 -3.53
CA LEU A 103 3.08 7.91 -4.72
C LEU A 103 3.44 9.34 -4.30
N LYS A 104 4.73 9.65 -4.23
CA LYS A 104 5.22 10.90 -3.63
C LYS A 104 4.94 12.13 -4.47
N ASP A 105 5.01 11.98 -5.79
CA ASP A 105 4.69 13.03 -6.75
C ASP A 105 3.21 13.42 -6.73
N LEU A 106 2.33 12.61 -6.16
CA LEU A 106 0.92 12.96 -5.93
C LEU A 106 0.64 13.42 -4.50
N GLY A 107 1.64 13.40 -3.61
CA GLY A 107 1.49 13.61 -2.17
C GLY A 107 2.50 14.61 -1.61
N GLU A 108 3.54 14.10 -0.95
CA GLU A 108 4.53 14.88 -0.19
C GLU A 108 5.32 15.90 -1.04
N HIS A 109 5.31 15.76 -2.37
CA HIS A 109 5.90 16.72 -3.31
C HIS A 109 4.93 17.81 -3.79
N GLN A 110 3.66 17.75 -3.39
CA GLN A 110 2.64 18.71 -3.76
C GLN A 110 2.33 19.66 -2.59
N GLU A 111 1.87 20.87 -2.91
CA GLU A 111 1.33 21.78 -1.88
C GLU A 111 0.09 21.18 -1.20
N SER A 112 -0.69 20.41 -1.97
CA SER A 112 -1.81 19.61 -1.52
C SER A 112 -1.84 18.29 -2.28
N ALA A 113 -2.04 17.18 -1.58
CA ALA A 113 -2.13 15.87 -2.21
C ALA A 113 -3.23 15.83 -3.28
N LEU A 114 -2.92 15.20 -4.40
CA LEU A 114 -3.84 14.94 -5.51
C LEU A 114 -4.54 13.60 -5.28
N ASP A 115 -5.74 13.43 -5.84
CA ASP A 115 -6.40 12.13 -5.83
C ASP A 115 -5.70 11.17 -6.80
N ILE A 116 -5.65 9.89 -6.43
CA ILE A 116 -5.19 8.80 -7.29
C ILE A 116 -6.35 8.29 -8.16
N HIS A 117 -6.16 8.26 -9.47
CA HIS A 117 -7.09 7.69 -10.44
C HIS A 117 -6.54 6.38 -11.04
N PRO A 118 -7.39 5.43 -11.45
CA PRO A 118 -6.97 4.26 -12.23
C PRO A 118 -6.27 4.57 -13.55
N ASP A 119 -6.35 5.82 -14.02
CA ASP A 119 -5.60 6.30 -15.19
C ASP A 119 -4.18 6.73 -14.82
N ASP A 120 -3.90 7.06 -13.55
CA ASP A 120 -2.57 7.43 -13.06
C ASP A 120 -1.73 6.20 -12.74
N VAL A 121 -2.37 5.16 -12.19
CA VAL A 121 -1.71 3.92 -11.79
C VAL A 121 -2.58 2.73 -12.17
N ALA A 122 -1.97 1.71 -12.77
CA ALA A 122 -2.62 0.45 -13.04
C ALA A 122 -1.87 -0.72 -12.41
N VAL A 123 -2.61 -1.68 -11.90
CA VAL A 123 -2.06 -2.89 -11.27
C VAL A 123 -2.52 -4.11 -12.03
N GLN A 124 -1.58 -5.00 -12.34
CA GLN A 124 -1.86 -6.34 -12.82
C GLN A 124 -1.09 -7.37 -11.99
N VAL A 125 -1.63 -8.59 -11.88
CA VAL A 125 -0.93 -9.73 -11.28
C VAL A 125 -0.51 -10.67 -12.40
N VAL A 126 0.76 -11.04 -12.42
CA VAL A 126 1.34 -11.93 -13.44
C VAL A 126 2.07 -13.09 -12.78
N ARG A 127 2.32 -14.15 -13.55
CA ARG A 127 3.05 -15.33 -13.10
C ARG A 127 3.93 -15.90 -14.20
N ASP A 128 5.19 -16.21 -13.87
CA ASP A 128 6.15 -16.92 -14.74
C ASP A 128 6.15 -16.36 -16.17
N VAL A 129 6.41 -15.06 -16.29
CA VAL A 129 6.19 -14.30 -17.53
C VAL A 129 7.42 -13.49 -17.93
N VAL A 130 7.55 -13.26 -19.24
CA VAL A 130 8.40 -12.20 -19.79
C VAL A 130 7.50 -11.12 -20.35
N LEU A 131 7.69 -9.89 -19.89
CA LEU A 131 6.92 -8.70 -20.30
C LEU A 131 7.81 -7.72 -21.06
N GLU A 132 7.20 -6.94 -21.94
CA GLU A 132 7.77 -5.71 -22.48
C GLU A 132 6.99 -4.55 -21.86
N LEU A 133 7.61 -3.85 -20.91
CA LEU A 133 6.95 -2.81 -20.11
C LEU A 133 7.12 -1.43 -20.76
N GLU A 134 6.06 -0.63 -20.80
CA GLU A 134 6.12 0.74 -21.30
C GLU A 134 6.21 1.73 -20.13
N GLY A 135 7.33 2.44 -20.01
CA GLY A 135 7.53 3.41 -18.93
C GLY A 135 7.78 2.79 -17.54
N PRO A 136 7.74 3.62 -16.49
CA PRO A 136 8.14 3.22 -15.14
C PRO A 136 7.10 2.33 -14.44
N HIS A 137 7.61 1.32 -13.74
CA HIS A 137 6.81 0.33 -13.02
C HIS A 137 7.42 0.02 -11.65
N VAL A 138 6.57 -0.23 -10.66
CA VAL A 138 6.94 -0.96 -9.44
C VAL A 138 6.57 -2.42 -9.62
N LEU A 139 7.55 -3.31 -9.46
CA LEU A 139 7.39 -4.76 -9.53
C LEU A 139 7.53 -5.31 -8.10
N ALA A 140 6.50 -5.99 -7.59
CA ALA A 140 6.51 -6.52 -6.23
C ALA A 140 6.12 -8.00 -6.21
N ALA A 141 7.04 -8.87 -5.79
CA ALA A 141 6.81 -10.31 -5.72
C ALA A 141 5.82 -10.67 -4.60
N LEU A 142 4.91 -11.62 -4.83
CA LEU A 142 3.96 -12.04 -3.79
C LEU A 142 4.58 -12.98 -2.75
N ASP A 143 5.67 -13.67 -3.08
CA ASP A 143 6.24 -14.75 -2.25
C ASP A 143 7.60 -14.40 -1.62
N SER A 144 8.14 -13.22 -1.91
CA SER A 144 9.40 -12.72 -1.35
C SER A 144 9.33 -11.22 -1.16
N GLU A 145 10.25 -10.64 -0.39
CA GLU A 145 10.38 -9.18 -0.17
C GLU A 145 10.92 -8.41 -1.39
N ASP A 146 11.01 -9.07 -2.55
CA ASP A 146 11.58 -8.48 -3.77
C ASP A 146 10.64 -7.40 -4.34
N VAL A 147 11.12 -6.17 -4.28
CA VAL A 147 10.48 -4.97 -4.83
C VAL A 147 11.49 -4.26 -5.72
N ARG A 148 11.09 -3.88 -6.93
CA ARG A 148 11.97 -3.27 -7.93
C ARG A 148 11.26 -2.11 -8.60
N LEU A 149 11.98 -1.01 -8.80
CA LEU A 149 11.60 0.00 -9.79
C LEU A 149 12.18 -0.39 -11.15
N HIS A 150 11.37 -0.37 -12.19
CA HIS A 150 11.76 -0.71 -13.55
C HIS A 150 11.38 0.42 -14.50
N SER A 151 12.33 0.97 -15.27
CA SER A 151 12.10 2.14 -16.13
C SER A 151 11.35 1.85 -17.44
N GLY A 152 11.06 0.58 -17.72
CA GLY A 152 10.48 0.11 -18.98
C GLY A 152 11.44 -0.78 -19.78
N GLY A 153 10.92 -1.48 -20.77
CA GLY A 153 11.62 -2.51 -21.56
C GLY A 153 11.37 -3.93 -21.06
N ARG A 154 12.14 -4.87 -21.60
CA ARG A 154 12.01 -6.30 -21.34
C ARG A 154 12.31 -6.64 -19.88
N CYS A 155 11.40 -7.38 -19.24
CA CYS A 155 11.56 -7.88 -17.88
C CYS A 155 11.10 -9.35 -17.79
N GLU A 156 11.85 -10.18 -17.06
CA GLU A 156 11.50 -11.58 -16.78
C GLU A 156 11.17 -11.74 -15.29
N LEU A 157 10.00 -12.31 -15.01
CA LEU A 157 9.43 -12.44 -13.68
C LEU A 157 9.06 -13.91 -13.42
N ALA A 158 9.81 -14.55 -12.52
CA ALA A 158 9.53 -15.91 -12.04
C ALA A 158 8.69 -15.85 -10.76
N GLY A 159 7.71 -16.74 -10.62
CA GLY A 159 6.72 -16.70 -9.53
C GLY A 159 5.63 -15.66 -9.77
N GLU A 160 4.87 -15.32 -8.71
CA GLU A 160 3.77 -14.35 -8.78
C GLU A 160 4.24 -12.92 -8.46
N TRP A 161 3.80 -11.96 -9.26
CA TRP A 161 4.17 -10.55 -9.13
C TRP A 161 2.98 -9.63 -9.30
N PHE A 162 2.93 -8.58 -8.48
CA PHE A 162 2.25 -7.35 -8.83
C PHE A 162 3.15 -6.54 -9.77
N VAL A 163 2.57 -6.08 -10.87
CA VAL A 163 3.17 -5.13 -11.81
C VAL A 163 2.33 -3.86 -11.74
N VAL A 164 2.90 -2.81 -11.16
CA VAL A 164 2.25 -1.53 -10.91
C VAL A 164 2.82 -0.52 -11.89
N GLU A 165 2.05 -0.17 -12.91
CA GLU A 165 2.40 0.83 -13.93
C GLU A 165 2.18 2.24 -13.36
N LEU A 166 3.20 3.09 -13.42
CA LEU A 166 3.14 4.49 -12.96
C LEU A 166 2.88 5.43 -14.14
N ARG A 167 1.66 5.41 -14.66
CA ARG A 167 1.26 6.11 -15.90
C ARG A 167 1.41 7.63 -15.82
N TYR A 168 1.27 8.21 -14.63
CA TYR A 168 1.44 9.66 -14.44
C TYR A 168 2.88 10.16 -14.71
N LEU A 169 3.84 9.26 -14.92
CA LEU A 169 5.24 9.58 -15.23
C LEU A 169 5.60 9.37 -16.71
N GLY A 170 4.68 8.84 -17.53
CA GLY A 170 4.90 8.41 -18.92
C GLY A 170 4.28 9.35 -19.96
#